data_AF-A0A7W7LQM6-F1
#
_entry.id   AF-A0A7W7LQM6-F1
#
_cell.length_a   1.000
_cell.length_b   1.000
_cell.length_c   1.000
_cell.angle_alpha   90.00
_cell.angle_beta   90.00
_cell.angle_gamma   90.00
#
_symmetry.space_group_name_H-M   'P 1'
#
loop_
_entity.id
_entity.type
_entity.pdbx_description
1 polymer ?
#
loop_
_entity_poly.entity_id
_entity_poly.type
_entity_poly.pdbx_seq_one_letter_code
_entity_poly.pdbx_strand_id
1 'polypeptide(L)'
;MPDPDAVSYSRDIRPLFTDLDVTHMREFGIFLDDYAFMSVPVNAESAYFQVSHRLMPPPDSGEDAWPTERIHLLRDWIDGGLLP
;
A
#
# COMPACT_ATOMS: atom_id res chain seq x y z
N MET A 1 22.57 1.08 -12.13
CA MET A 1 22.20 2.42 -11.60
C MET A 1 20.89 2.19 -10.87
N PRO A 2 20.74 2.48 -9.57
CA PRO A 2 19.41 2.47 -8.99
C PRO A 2 18.65 3.65 -9.59
N ASP A 3 17.49 3.39 -10.17
CA ASP A 3 16.66 4.38 -10.84
C ASP A 3 16.22 5.47 -9.84
N PRO A 4 16.42 6.77 -10.14
CA PRO A 4 16.02 7.87 -9.24
C PRO A 4 14.50 8.00 -9.04
N ASP A 5 13.71 7.20 -9.77
CA ASP A 5 12.25 7.09 -9.70
C ASP A 5 11.77 5.91 -8.83
N ALA A 6 12.68 5.22 -8.13
CA ALA A 6 12.27 4.11 -7.30
C ALA A 6 11.27 4.60 -6.22
N VAL A 7 10.07 4.03 -6.28
CA VAL A 7 8.98 4.37 -5.37
C VAL A 7 9.43 4.06 -3.94
N SER A 8 9.21 5.00 -3.02
CA SER A 8 9.55 4.81 -1.60
C SER A 8 8.29 4.56 -0.80
N TYR A 9 8.31 3.57 0.09
CA TYR A 9 7.16 3.29 0.93
C TYR A 9 6.75 4.50 1.75
N SER A 10 7.68 5.11 2.49
CA SER A 10 7.37 6.20 3.42
C SER A 10 6.93 7.49 2.71
N ARG A 11 7.39 7.72 1.48
CA ARG A 11 7.10 8.94 0.72
C ARG A 11 5.86 8.81 -0.15
N ASP A 12 5.72 7.68 -0.83
CA ASP A 12 4.78 7.53 -1.93
C ASP A 12 3.68 6.51 -1.63
N ILE A 13 3.91 5.50 -0.79
CA ILE A 13 2.93 4.43 -0.48
C ILE A 13 2.19 4.67 0.84
N ARG A 14 2.91 5.02 1.90
CA ARG A 14 2.37 5.29 3.24
C ARG A 14 1.28 6.36 3.24
N PRO A 15 1.42 7.52 2.56
CA PRO A 15 0.33 8.50 2.52
C PRO A 15 -0.88 8.05 1.68
N LEU A 16 -0.79 6.93 0.95
CA LEU A 16 -1.94 6.38 0.24
C LEU A 16 -2.84 5.55 1.16
N PHE A 17 -2.27 4.94 2.20
CA PHE A 17 -3.02 4.27 3.25
C PHE A 17 -3.52 5.30 4.25
N THR A 18 -4.82 5.29 4.52
CA THR A 18 -5.37 6.25 5.46
C THR A 18 -5.30 5.71 6.88
N ASP A 19 -5.40 6.61 7.86
CA ASP A 19 -5.35 6.23 9.27
C ASP A 19 -6.46 5.22 9.63
N LEU A 20 -7.59 5.29 8.90
CA LEU A 20 -8.69 4.37 9.04
C LEU A 20 -8.36 2.98 8.48
N ASP A 21 -7.72 2.90 7.30
CA ASP A 21 -7.22 1.63 6.76
C ASP A 21 -6.22 0.99 7.73
N VAL A 22 -5.26 1.78 8.22
CA VAL A 22 -4.26 1.34 9.21
C VAL A 22 -4.93 0.83 10.48
N THR A 23 -5.93 1.55 10.99
CA THR A 23 -6.65 1.18 12.22
C THR A 23 -7.44 -0.12 12.05
N HIS A 24 -8.24 -0.24 10.99
CA HIS A 24 -8.99 -1.47 10.72
C HIS A 24 -8.06 -2.65 10.50
N MET A 25 -7.04 -2.50 9.66
CA MET A 25 -6.09 -3.59 9.37
C MET A 25 -5.31 -4.01 10.62
N ARG A 26 -5.01 -3.07 11.52
CA ARG A 26 -4.35 -3.37 12.79
C ARG A 26 -5.20 -4.29 13.68
N GLU A 27 -6.53 -4.20 13.63
CA GLU A 27 -7.42 -5.14 14.34
C GLU A 27 -7.30 -6.57 13.80
N PHE A 28 -6.97 -6.71 12.51
CA PHE A 28 -6.68 -8.00 11.87
C PHE A 28 -5.20 -8.43 11.99
N GLY A 29 -4.36 -7.65 12.67
CA GLY A 29 -2.92 -7.91 12.80
C GLY A 29 -2.10 -7.55 11.55
N ILE A 30 -2.66 -6.74 10.65
CA ILE A 30 -2.01 -6.24 9.44
C ILE A 30 -1.55 -4.81 9.70
N PHE A 31 -0.24 -4.58 9.61
CA PHE A 31 0.34 -3.27 9.92
C PHE A 31 0.68 -2.52 8.62
N LEU A 32 -0.32 -1.84 8.05
CA LEU A 32 -0.16 -1.06 6.82
C LEU A 32 0.72 0.19 6.96
N ASP A 33 0.96 0.64 8.19
CA ASP A 33 1.86 1.75 8.59
C ASP A 33 3.30 1.27 8.87
N ASP A 34 3.49 -0.04 9.04
CA ASP A 34 4.79 -0.60 9.36
C ASP A 34 5.51 -1.05 8.09
N TYR A 35 6.63 -0.41 7.80
CA TYR A 35 7.46 -0.75 6.66
C TYR A 35 7.97 -2.19 6.74
N ALA A 36 8.40 -2.68 7.91
CA ALA A 36 8.96 -4.03 8.01
C ALA A 36 7.90 -5.11 7.73
N PHE A 37 6.63 -4.82 8.04
CA PHE A 37 5.50 -5.64 7.65
C PHE A 37 5.19 -5.51 6.15
N MET A 38 5.10 -4.29 5.64
CA MET A 38 4.76 -4.03 4.23
C MET A 38 5.86 -4.44 3.25
N SER A 39 7.13 -4.38 3.66
CA SER A 39 8.29 -4.81 2.87
C SER A 39 8.41 -6.33 2.76
N VAL A 40 7.45 -7.08 3.31
CA VAL A 40 7.33 -8.51 3.07
C VAL A 40 6.57 -8.71 1.76
N PRO A 41 7.12 -9.41 0.76
CA PRO A 41 6.52 -9.53 -0.57
C PRO A 41 5.11 -10.13 -0.53
N VAL A 42 4.82 -11.09 0.36
CA VAL A 42 3.46 -11.63 0.50
C VAL A 42 2.45 -10.59 1.01
N ASN A 43 2.88 -9.68 1.90
CA ASN A 43 2.02 -8.64 2.44
C ASN A 43 1.78 -7.55 1.40
N ALA A 44 2.82 -7.14 0.68
CA ALA A 44 2.72 -6.16 -0.38
C ALA A 44 1.83 -6.64 -1.55
N GLU A 45 2.00 -7.89 -1.99
CA GLU A 45 1.13 -8.52 -3.00
C GLU A 45 -0.31 -8.61 -2.52
N SER A 46 -0.53 -8.92 -1.23
CA SER A 46 -1.88 -8.94 -0.64
C SER A 46 -2.51 -7.54 -0.65
N ALA A 47 -1.75 -6.51 -0.26
CA ALA A 47 -2.21 -5.13 -0.32
C ALA A 47 -2.57 -4.73 -1.77
N TYR A 48 -1.71 -5.06 -2.74
CA TYR A 48 -1.98 -4.83 -4.16
C TYR A 48 -3.26 -5.53 -4.64
N PHE A 49 -3.46 -6.79 -4.25
CA PHE A 49 -4.69 -7.52 -4.57
C PHE A 49 -5.93 -6.81 -4.02
N GLN A 50 -5.90 -6.34 -2.77
CA GLN A 50 -7.04 -5.65 -2.18
C GLN A 50 -7.36 -4.31 -2.84
N VAL A 51 -6.35 -3.47 -3.12
CA VAL A 51 -6.57 -2.17 -3.78
C VAL A 51 -7.00 -2.35 -5.24
N SER A 52 -6.43 -3.32 -5.96
CA SER A 52 -6.82 -3.63 -7.35
C SER A 52 -8.24 -4.18 -7.45
N HIS A 53 -8.69 -4.92 -6.43
CA HIS A 53 -10.07 -5.39 -6.30
C HIS A 53 -11.03 -4.34 -5.74
N ARG A 54 -10.57 -3.11 -5.45
CA ARG A 54 -11.36 -2.03 -4.81
C ARG A 54 -11.99 -2.46 -3.49
N LEU A 55 -11.32 -3.36 -2.77
CA LEU A 55 -11.67 -3.74 -1.40
C LEU A 55 -11.09 -2.76 -0.38
N MET A 56 -10.13 -1.94 -0.80
CA MET A 56 -9.62 -0.79 -0.06
C MET A 56 -9.69 0.51 -0.89
N PRO A 57 -10.09 1.63 -0.26
CA PRO A 57 -10.55 1.73 1.13
C PRO A 57 -11.96 1.10 1.29
N PRO A 58 -12.33 0.66 2.51
CA PRO A 58 -13.65 0.10 2.76
C PRO A 58 -14.75 1.11 2.41
N PRO A 59 -15.93 0.65 1.96
CA PRO A 59 -17.04 1.55 1.57
C PRO A 59 -17.55 2.42 2.73
N ASP A 60 -17.29 2.01 3.97
CA ASP A 60 -17.66 2.74 5.19
C ASP A 60 -16.68 3.87 5.53
N SER A 61 -15.50 3.92 4.89
CA SER A 61 -14.50 4.96 5.13
C SER A 61 -14.90 6.34 4.61
N GLY A 62 -15.87 6.41 3.69
CA GLY A 62 -16.24 7.67 3.03
C GLY A 62 -15.16 8.21 2.08
N GLU A 63 -14.12 7.42 1.81
CA GLU A 63 -13.03 7.75 0.88
C GLU A 63 -13.24 7.02 -0.45
N ASP A 64 -12.83 7.67 -1.54
CA ASP A 64 -12.88 7.08 -2.87
C ASP A 64 -11.84 5.96 -3.03
N ALA A 65 -12.20 4.96 -3.84
CA ALA A 65 -11.29 3.90 -4.26
C ALA A 65 -10.01 4.48 -4.87
N TRP A 66 -8.89 3.78 -4.66
CA TRP A 66 -7.61 4.22 -5.22
C TRP A 66 -7.72 4.34 -6.76
N PRO A 67 -7.34 5.49 -7.35
CA PRO A 67 -7.20 5.59 -8.79
C PRO A 67 -6.16 4.60 -9.31
N THR A 68 -6.32 4.18 -10.56
CA THR A 68 -5.44 3.22 -11.24
C THR A 68 -3.97 3.62 -11.17
N GLU A 69 -3.66 4.92 -11.18
CA GLU A 69 -2.31 5.46 -11.02
C GLU A 69 -1.67 5.06 -9.68
N ARG A 70 -2.41 5.12 -8.58
CA ARG A 70 -1.91 4.70 -7.25
C ARG A 70 -1.70 3.19 -7.17
N ILE A 71 -2.58 2.42 -7.82
CA ILE A 71 -2.47 0.95 -7.89
C ILE A 71 -1.20 0.57 -8.67
N HIS A 72 -0.93 1.26 -9.79
CA HIS A 72 0.32 1.11 -10.53
C HIS A 72 1.54 1.49 -9.69
N LEU A 73 1.46 2.59 -8.94
CA LEU A 73 2.54 3.05 -8.08
C LEU A 73 2.92 2.03 -6.99
N LEU A 74 1.91 1.38 -6.39
CA LEU A 74 2.13 0.25 -5.47
C LEU A 74 2.78 -0.95 -6.17
N ARG A 75 2.40 -1.24 -7.42
CA ARG A 75 3.03 -2.31 -8.21
C ARG A 75 4.49 -2.01 -8.52
N ASP A 76 4.82 -0.79 -8.94
CA ASP A 76 6.18 -0.35 -9.19
C ASP A 76 7.04 -0.41 -7.93
N TRP A 77 6.47 -0.13 -6.76
CA TRP A 77 7.17 -0.29 -5.48
C TRP A 77 7.52 -1.75 -5.16
N ILE A 78 6.57 -2.67 -5.40
CA ILE A 78 6.77 -4.10 -5.19
C ILE A 78 7.85 -4.63 -6.13
N ASP A 79 7.77 -4.26 -7.42
CA ASP A 79 8.73 -4.67 -8.46
C ASP A 79 10.11 -4.04 -8.24
N GLY A 80 10.14 -2.79 -7.76
CA GLY A 80 11.34 -2.03 -7.41
C GLY A 80 12.09 -2.52 -6.17
N GLY A 81 11.59 -3.57 -5.51
CA GLY A 81 12.29 -4.22 -4.39
C GLY A 81 11.86 -3.74 -3.01
N LEU A 82 10.65 -3.18 -2.88
CA LEU A 82 10.02 -2.85 -1.61
C LEU A 82 10.84 -1.86 -0.78
N LEU A 83 11.27 -0.76 -1.39
CA LEU A 83 12.15 0.24 -0.77
C LEU A 83 11.47 1.05 0.36
N PRO A 84 12.19 1.47 1.40
CA PRO A 84 11.63 2.21 2.54
C PRO A 84 11.13 3.62 2.21
#